data_AF-A0A5D2L542-F1
#
_entry.id   AF-A0A5D2L542-F1
#
_cell.length_a   1.000
_cell.length_b   1.000
_cell.length_c   1.000
_cell.angle_alpha   90.00
_cell.angle_beta   90.00
_cell.angle_gamma   90.00
#
_symmetry.space_group_name_H-M   'P 1'
#
loop_
_entity.id
_entity.type
_entity.pdbx_description
1 polymer ?
#
loop_
_entity_poly.entity_id
_entity_poly.type
_entity_poly.pdbx_seq_one_letter_code
_entity_poly.pdbx_strand_id
1 'polypeptide(L)' 'MGLPCVLEAFTSIFETGTISSKCCGELVGLGKVCHSTLVKRTLENPLFKDRSPARIIAKSIQTWNNCLALIDSPSPSA' A
#
# COMPACT_ATOMS: atom_id res chain seq x y z
N MET A 1 8.23 4.07 -8.18
CA MET A 1 7.80 4.69 -6.91
C MET A 1 8.99 5.31 -6.22
N GLY A 2 8.91 6.57 -5.80
CA GLY A 2 9.94 7.29 -5.06
C GLY A 2 9.97 6.91 -3.58
N LEU A 3 11.11 7.14 -2.92
CA LEU A 3 11.33 6.77 -1.52
C LEU A 3 10.28 7.32 -0.54
N PRO A 4 9.79 8.58 -0.65
CA PRO A 4 8.73 9.07 0.23
C PRO A 4 7.45 8.23 0.15
N CYS A 5 7.04 7.84 -1.07
CA CYS A 5 5.85 7.03 -1.27
C CYS A 5 6.04 5.57 -0.86
N VAL A 6 7.26 5.04 -0.97
CA VAL A 6 7.61 3.73 -0.39
C VAL A 6 7.38 3.75 1.13
N LEU A 7 7.83 4.81 1.82
CA LEU A 7 7.66 4.93 3.26
C LEU A 7 6.18 5.06 3.65
N GLU A 8 5.40 5.91 2.97
CA GLU A 8 3.96 6.04 3.23
C GLU A 8 3.21 4.72 3.03
N ALA A 9 3.47 4.03 1.92
CA ALA A 9 2.88 2.72 1.64
C ALA A 9 3.24 1.70 2.73
N PHE A 10 4.51 1.66 3.13
CA PHE A 10 4.98 0.77 4.19
C PHE A 10 4.27 1.06 5.52
N THR A 11 4.25 2.32 5.97
CA THR A 11 3.62 2.73 7.23
C THR A 11 2.11 2.47 7.23
N SER A 12 1.43 2.65 6.08
CA SER A 12 0.01 2.33 5.95
C SER A 12 -0.29 0.84 6.16
N ILE A 13 0.57 -0.03 5.61
CA ILE A 13 0.38 -1.49 5.58
C ILE A 13 0.85 -2.17 6.87
N PHE A 14 2.05 -1.82 7.34
CA PHE A 14 2.74 -2.55 8.42
C PHE A 14 2.59 -1.87 9.80
N GLU A 15 2.14 -0.62 9.83
CA GLU A 15 1.98 0.19 11.05
C GLU A 15 0.56 0.78 11.15
N THR A 16 0.43 2.06 11.52
CA THR A 16 -0.86 2.76 11.71
C THR A 16 -1.01 4.01 10.84
N GLY A 17 -0.28 4.07 9.72
CA GLY A 17 -0.29 5.23 8.81
C GLY A 17 -1.42 5.24 7.78
N THR A 18 -1.40 6.30 6.98
CA THR A 18 -2.22 6.48 5.78
C THR A 18 -1.32 6.71 4.56
N ILE A 19 -1.88 6.62 3.36
CA ILE A 19 -1.19 6.89 2.11
C ILE A 19 -1.84 8.11 1.44
N SER A 20 -1.02 9.03 0.95
CA SER A 20 -1.51 10.22 0.24
C SER A 20 -2.03 9.89 -1.17
N SER A 21 -2.89 10.74 -1.72
CA SER A 21 -3.36 10.61 -3.11
C SER A 21 -2.21 10.62 -4.12
N LYS A 22 -1.19 11.44 -3.88
CA LYS A 22 0.05 11.46 -4.68
C LYS A 22 0.71 10.09 -4.71
N CYS A 23 0.91 9.48 -3.54
CA CYS A 23 1.58 8.18 -3.45
C CYS A 23 0.70 7.01 -3.89
N CYS A 24 -0.62 7.16 -3.86
CA CYS A 24 -1.53 6.21 -4.47
C CYS A 24 -1.33 6.06 -5.98
N GLY A 25 -1.08 7.15 -6.71
CA GLY A 25 -0.79 7.08 -8.15
C GLY A 25 0.45 6.25 -8.45
N GLU A 26 1.52 6.43 -7.66
CA GLU A 26 2.76 5.66 -7.82
C GLU A 26 2.60 4.19 -7.42
N LEU A 27 1.82 3.91 -6.36
CA LEU A 27 1.54 2.55 -5.91
C LEU A 27 0.71 1.79 -6.94
N VAL A 28 -0.33 2.42 -7.49
CA VAL A 28 -1.17 1.83 -8.54
C VAL A 28 -0.34 1.61 -9.81
N GLY A 29 0.52 2.57 -10.17
CA GLY A 29 1.44 2.46 -11.32
C GLY A 29 2.47 1.33 -11.19
N LEU A 30 2.85 0.94 -9.97
CA LEU A 30 3.68 -0.25 -9.72
C LEU A 30 2.93 -1.56 -10.06
N GLY A 31 1.60 -1.55 -9.92
CA GLY A 31 0.74 -2.67 -10.25
C GLY A 31 0.46 -3.63 -9.09
N LYS A 32 -0.74 -4.22 -9.11
CA LYS A 32 -1.28 -5.06 -8.02
C LYS A 32 -0.40 -6.26 -7.70
N VAL A 33 0.09 -6.93 -8.75
CA VAL A 33 0.94 -8.13 -8.59
C VAL A 33 2.24 -7.78 -7.90
N CYS A 34 2.89 -6.69 -8.29
CA CYS A 34 4.14 -6.25 -7.68
C CYS A 34 3.92 -5.84 -6.21
N HIS A 35 2.88 -5.04 -5.94
CA HIS A 35 2.46 -4.69 -4.58
C HIS A 35 2.24 -5.90 -3.68
N SER A 36 1.39 -6.84 -4.11
CA SER A 36 1.08 -8.05 -3.32
C SER A 36 2.32 -8.95 -3.13
N THR A 37 3.18 -9.05 -4.14
CA THR A 37 4.42 -9.84 -4.05
C THR A 37 5.40 -9.21 -3.08
N LEU A 38 5.56 -7.88 -3.11
CA LEU A 38 6.41 -7.15 -2.15
C LEU A 38 5.93 -7.36 -0.72
N VAL A 39 4.63 -7.20 -0.44
CA VAL A 39 4.08 -7.40 0.90
C VAL A 39 4.31 -8.83 1.38
N LYS A 40 4.09 -9.84 0.52
CA LYS A 40 4.36 -11.24 0.85
C LYS A 40 5.85 -11.45 1.16
N ARG A 41 6.75 -10.91 0.34
CA ARG A 41 8.20 -11.03 0.54
C ARG A 41 8.66 -10.34 1.82
N THR A 42 8.06 -9.19 2.17
CA THR A 42 8.34 -8.50 3.44
C THR A 42 7.89 -9.34 4.64
N LEU A 43 6.74 -10.03 4.57
CA LEU A 43 6.26 -10.92 5.63
C LEU A 43 7.14 -12.15 5.84
N GLU A 44 7.91 -12.57 4.85
CA GLU A 44 8.91 -13.64 4.99
C GLU A 44 10.13 -13.21 5.84
N ASN A 45 10.33 -11.91 6.06
CA ASN A 45 11.42 -11.40 6.87
C ASN A 45 11.17 -11.71 8.36
N PRO A 46 12.14 -12.35 9.07
CA PRO A 46 12.01 -12.68 10.49
C PRO A 46 11.64 -11.52 11.42
N LEU A 47 11.91 -10.27 11.01
CA LEU A 47 11.52 -9.07 11.75
C LEU A 47 10.00 -8.92 11.92
N PHE A 48 9.19 -9.59 11.10
CA PHE A 48 7.73 -9.55 11.17
C PHE A 48 7.09 -10.81 11.77
N LYS A 49 7.89 -11.75 12.27
CA LYS A 49 7.41 -13.07 12.76
C LYS A 49 6.33 -12.98 13.86
N ASP A 50 6.39 -11.93 14.69
CA ASP A 50 5.47 -11.74 15.81
C ASP A 50 4.26 -10.87 15.43
N ARG A 51 4.21 -10.35 14.20
CA ARG A 51 3.07 -9.58 13.69
C ARG A 51 2.07 -10.51 13.01
N SER A 52 0.78 -10.21 13.14
CA SER A 52 -0.29 -10.97 12.46
C SER A 52 -0.21 -10.81 10.93
N PRO A 53 0.13 -11.87 10.16
CA PRO A 53 0.19 -11.78 8.71
C PRO A 53 -1.19 -11.47 8.11
N ALA A 54 -2.25 -12.07 8.66
CA ALA A 54 -3.63 -11.82 8.23
C ALA A 54 -4.00 -10.34 8.35
N ARG A 55 -3.64 -9.67 9.46
CA ARG A 55 -3.91 -8.24 9.65
C ARG A 55 -3.15 -7.37 8.66
N ILE A 56 -1.88 -7.69 8.39
CA ILE A 56 -1.06 -6.97 7.42
C ILE A 56 -1.59 -7.14 6.00
N ILE A 57 -1.97 -8.37 5.62
CA ILE A 57 -2.57 -8.66 4.31
C ILE A 57 -3.89 -7.89 4.14
N ALA A 58 -4.75 -7.89 5.16
CA ALA A 58 -6.00 -7.12 5.14
C ALA A 58 -5.75 -5.61 4.95
N LYS A 59 -4.77 -5.05 5.68
CA LYS A 59 -4.33 -3.66 5.48
C LYS A 59 -3.79 -3.40 4.08
N SER A 60 -2.96 -4.31 3.55
CA SER A 60 -2.42 -4.22 2.19
C SER A 60 -3.52 -4.18 1.12
N ILE A 61 -4.57 -4.99 1.28
CA ILE A 61 -5.75 -4.98 0.39
C ILE A 61 -6.53 -3.68 0.53
N GLN A 62 -6.73 -3.20 1.77
CA GLN A 62 -7.43 -1.95 2.04
C GLN A 62 -6.68 -0.75 1.44
N THR A 63 -5.37 -0.63 1.67
CA THR A 63 -4.52 0.43 1.09
C THR A 63 -4.61 0.42 -0.44
N TRP A 64 -4.54 -0.76 -1.07
CA TRP A 64 -4.66 -0.88 -2.53
C TRP A 64 -6.02 -0.40 -3.03
N ASN A 65 -7.12 -0.88 -2.42
CA ASN A 65 -8.48 -0.52 -2.85
C ASN A 65 -8.77 0.98 -2.64
N ASN A 66 -8.28 1.56 -1.53
CA ASN A 66 -8.40 3.00 -1.28
C ASN A 66 -7.66 3.80 -2.37
N CYS A 67 -6.46 3.36 -2.76
CA CYS A 67 -5.72 4.02 -3.82
C CYS A 67 -6.40 3.90 -5.19
N LEU A 68 -6.94 2.73 -5.54
CA LEU A 68 -7.72 2.58 -6.77
C LEU A 68 -8.93 3.54 -6.79
N ALA A 69 -9.70 3.58 -5.71
CA ALA A 69 -10.87 4.45 -5.62
C ALA A 69 -10.52 5.94 -5.78
N LEU A 70 -9.35 6.37 -5.31
CA LEU A 70 -8.89 7.75 -5.47
C LEU A 70 -8.49 8.10 -6.92
N ILE A 71 -7.96 7.12 -7.66
CA ILE A 71 -7.57 7.31 -9.07
C ILE A 71 -8.78 7.23 -10.00
N ASP A 72 -9.74 6.35 -9.69
CA ASP A 72 -10.98 6.19 -10.45
C ASP A 72 -12.00 7.29 -10.17
N SER A 73 -11.82 8.08 -9.11
CA SER A 73 -12.69 9.23 -8.82
C SER A 73 -12.53 10.27 -9.93
N PRO A 74 -13.62 10.67 -10.62
CA PRO A 74 -13.54 11.76 -11.57
C PRO A 74 -13.04 13.01 -10.84
N SER A 75 -12.07 13.71 -11.42
CA SER A 75 -11.70 15.05 -10.96
C SER A 75 -12.97 15.88 -10.84
N PRO A 76 -13.18 16.63 -9.74
CA PRO A 76 -14.21 17.65 -9.73
C PRO A 76 -13.91 18.55 -10.93
N SER A 77 -14.80 18.54 -11.91
CA SER A 77 -14.68 19.41 -13.07
C SER A 77 -14.66 20.84 -12.54
N ALA A 78 -13.58 21.57 -12.81
CA ALA A 78 -13.46 22.99 -12.50
C ALA A 78 -14.24 23.83 -13.52
#